data_AF-A0A7L1BGB9-F1
#
_entry.id   AF-A0A7L1BGB9-F1
#
_cell.length_a   1.000
_cell.length_b   1.000
_cell.length_c   1.000
_cell.angle_alpha   90.00
_cell.angle_beta   90.00
_cell.angle_gamma   90.00
#
_symmetry.space_group_name_H-M   'P 1'
#
loop_
_entity.id
_entity.type
_entity.pdbx_description
1 polymer ?
#
loop_
_entity_poly.entity_id
_entity_poly.type
_entity_poly.pdbx_seq_one_letter_code
_entity_poly.pdbx_strand_id
1 'polypeptide(L)' 'PRVELAWAMRAHQHAQVYFNLVSAVDPKFLKLTQVDERIYEECRRTFRDLRVDVLDPEELKSEAAK' A
#
# COMPACT_ATOMS: atom_id res chain seq x y z
N PRO A 1 -18.48 15.00 2.42
CA PRO A 1 -17.49 16.09 2.63
C PRO A 1 -16.55 15.90 3.84
N ARG A 2 -17.05 15.54 5.03
CA ARG A 2 -16.20 15.44 6.25
C ARG A 2 -15.27 14.21 6.22
N VAL A 3 -15.72 13.10 5.66
CA VAL A 3 -14.94 11.85 5.60
C VAL A 3 -13.82 11.98 4.59
N GLU A 4 -14.12 12.54 3.41
CA GLU A 4 -13.19 12.75 2.31
C GLU A 4 -12.07 13.71 2.70
N LEU A 5 -12.41 14.81 3.41
CA LEU A 5 -11.41 15.74 3.94
C LEU A 5 -10.50 15.08 4.98
N ALA A 6 -11.08 14.35 5.94
CA ALA A 6 -10.30 13.63 6.95
C ALA A 6 -9.40 12.55 6.32
N TRP A 7 -9.93 11.83 5.32
CA TRP A 7 -9.18 10.84 4.56
C TRP A 7 -8.03 11.47 3.78
N ALA A 8 -8.26 12.57 3.06
CA ALA A 8 -7.22 13.25 2.28
C ALA A 8 -6.07 13.75 3.16
N MET A 9 -6.40 14.36 4.31
CA MET A 9 -5.39 14.79 5.30
C MET A 9 -4.55 13.63 5.81
N ARG A 10 -5.20 12.52 6.20
CA ARG A 10 -4.51 11.32 6.70
C ARG A 10 -3.66 10.68 5.61
N ALA A 11 -4.21 10.49 4.40
CA ALA A 11 -3.49 9.89 3.28
C ALA A 11 -2.23 10.67 2.93
N HIS A 12 -2.31 12.01 2.89
CA HIS A 12 -1.15 12.86 2.66
C HIS A 12 -0.09 12.72 3.76
N GLN A 13 -0.52 12.75 5.03
CA GLN A 13 0.38 12.56 6.17
C GLN A 13 1.10 11.19 6.10
N HIS A 14 0.37 10.12 5.82
CA HIS A 14 0.95 8.79 5.66
C HIS A 14 1.95 8.73 4.51
N ALA A 15 1.62 9.31 3.35
CA ALA A 15 2.52 9.35 2.20
C ALA A 15 3.85 10.04 2.54
N GLN A 16 3.78 11.19 3.21
CA GLN A 16 4.98 11.93 3.62
C GLN A 16 5.83 11.14 4.62
N VAL A 17 5.21 10.53 5.64
CA VAL A 17 5.93 9.72 6.63
C VAL A 17 6.61 8.53 5.98
N TYR A 18 5.90 7.77 5.15
CA TYR A 18 6.49 6.60 4.47
C TYR A 18 7.60 7.00 3.51
N PHE A 19 7.44 8.09 2.76
CA PHE A 19 8.50 8.60 1.88
C PHE A 19 9.78 8.92 2.66
N ASN A 20 9.65 9.57 3.81
CA ASN A 20 10.80 9.87 4.66
C ASN A 20 11.45 8.60 5.21
N LEU A 21 10.67 7.60 5.64
CA LEU A 21 11.19 6.33 6.14
C LEU A 21 12.00 5.59 5.08
N VAL A 22 11.44 5.37 3.89
CA VAL A 22 12.13 4.64 2.82
C VAL A 22 13.34 5.38 2.26
N SER A 23 13.38 6.71 2.41
CA SER A 23 14.52 7.53 2.01
C SER A 23 15.65 7.55 3.05
N ALA A 24 15.35 7.27 4.32
CA ALA A 24 16.32 7.39 5.42
C ALA A 24 17.00 6.07 5.80
N VAL A 25 16.37 4.92 5.55
CA VAL A 25 16.88 3.59 5.92
C VAL A 25 16.71 2.59 4.77
N ASP A 26 17.57 1.57 4.73
CA ASP A 26 17.40 0.46 3.78
C ASP A 26 16.04 -0.24 4.03
N PRO A 27 15.12 -0.25 3.03
CA PRO A 27 13.76 -0.73 3.21
C PRO A 27 13.65 -2.19 3.67
N LYS A 28 14.68 -3.03 3.47
CA LYS A 28 14.63 -4.44 3.90
C LYS A 28 14.54 -4.60 5.43
N PHE A 29 14.93 -3.58 6.18
CA PHE A 29 14.84 -3.57 7.64
C PHE A 29 13.54 -2.93 8.14
N LEU A 30 12.74 -2.35 7.25
CA LEU A 30 11.50 -1.68 7.62
C LEU A 30 10.40 -2.73 7.86
N LYS A 31 9.79 -2.67 9.05
CA LYS A 31 8.60 -3.45 9.42
C LYS A 31 7.47 -2.46 9.70
N LEU A 32 6.46 -2.45 8.83
CA LEU A 32 5.34 -1.52 8.90
C LEU A 32 4.30 -2.00 9.91
N THR A 33 4.12 -3.32 10.02
CA THR A 33 3.25 -3.98 10.98
C THR A 33 3.92 -5.20 11.59
N GLN A 34 3.32 -5.76 12.64
CA GLN A 34 3.79 -7.01 13.27
C GLN A 34 3.49 -8.26 12.42
N VAL A 35 2.75 -8.13 11.33
CA VAL A 35 2.23 -9.26 10.52
C VAL A 35 2.55 -9.11 9.03
N ASP A 36 3.62 -8.37 8.70
CA ASP A 36 4.00 -8.06 7.32
C ASP A 36 4.22 -9.32 6.47
N GLU A 37 4.88 -10.34 7.02
CA GLU A 37 5.11 -11.62 6.33
C GLU A 37 3.79 -12.28 5.94
N ARG A 38 2.85 -12.37 6.90
CA ARG A 38 1.54 -12.98 6.66
C ARG A 38 0.74 -12.21 5.60
N ILE A 39 0.76 -10.88 5.66
CA ILE A 39 0.10 -10.04 4.64
C ILE A 39 0.70 -10.31 3.25
N TYR A 40 2.03 -10.36 3.16
CA TYR A 40 2.72 -10.59 1.90
C TYR A 40 2.42 -11.98 1.34
N GLU A 41 2.51 -13.03 2.16
CA GLU A 41 2.20 -14.41 1.77
C GLU A 41 0.77 -14.55 1.24
N GLU A 42 -0.21 -14.01 1.97
CA GLU A 42 -1.61 -14.07 1.56
C GLU A 42 -1.90 -13.26 0.29
N CYS A 43 -1.26 -12.09 0.16
CA CYS A 43 -1.35 -11.26 -1.04
C CYS A 43 -0.81 -12.02 -2.27
N ARG A 44 0.36 -12.65 -2.16
CA ARG A 44 0.98 -13.42 -3.25
C ARG A 44 0.24 -14.70 -3.58
N ARG A 45 -0.37 -15.34 -2.57
CA ARG A 45 -1.21 -16.52 -2.78
C ARG A 45 -2.50 -16.18 -3.53
N THR A 46 -3.12 -15.06 -3.18
CA THR A 46 -4.42 -14.64 -3.71
C THR A 46 -4.27 -13.94 -5.07
N PHE A 47 -3.34 -13.02 -5.19
CA PHE A 47 -3.09 -12.18 -6.36
C PHE A 47 -1.76 -12.56 -7.03
N ARG A 48 -1.68 -13.82 -7.49
CA ARG A 48 -0.45 -14.42 -8.04
C ARG A 48 0.15 -13.63 -9.20
N ASP A 49 -0.71 -13.14 -10.08
CA ASP A 49 -0.30 -12.45 -11.31
C ASP A 49 -0.22 -10.92 -11.14
N LEU A 50 -0.51 -10.40 -9.94
CA LEU A 50 -0.46 -8.97 -9.67
C LEU A 50 0.99 -8.48 -9.60
N ARG A 51 1.32 -7.60 -10.56
CA ARG A 51 2.59 -6.91 -10.65
C ARG A 51 2.63 -5.71 -9.71
N VAL A 52 3.17 -5.89 -8.51
CA VAL A 52 3.23 -4.80 -7.51
C VAL A 52 4.16 -3.65 -7.91
N ASP A 53 5.05 -3.88 -8.86
CA ASP A 53 5.94 -2.88 -9.46
C ASP A 53 5.20 -1.96 -10.45
N VAL A 54 4.08 -2.44 -11.02
CA VAL A 54 3.28 -1.69 -11.99
C VAL A 54 1.80 -1.97 -11.73
N LEU A 55 1.13 -1.04 -11.06
CA LEU A 55 -0.31 -1.12 -10.79
C LEU A 55 -1.08 -0.21 -11.76
N ASP A 56 -1.99 -0.78 -12.53
CA ASP A 56 -2.90 -0.01 -13.38
C ASP A 56 -4.14 0.42 -12.55
N PRO A 57 -4.37 1.73 -12.37
CA PRO A 57 -5.54 2.23 -11.65
C PRO A 57 -6.88 1.78 -12.26
N GLU A 58 -6.95 1.58 -13.58
CA GLU A 58 -8.20 1.20 -14.24
C GLU A 58 -8.50 -0.30 -14.02
N GLU A 59 -7.47 -1.15 -13.98
CA GLU A 59 -7.63 -2.56 -13.58
C GLU A 59 -8.13 -2.67 -12.14
N LEU A 60 -7.57 -1.87 -11.23
CA LEU A 60 -7.97 -1.85 -9.81
C LEU A 60 -9.39 -1.31 -9.58
N LYS A 61 -9.89 -0.44 -10.46
CA LYS A 61 -11.25 0.09 -10.38
C LYS A 61 -12.30 -0.80 -11.06
N SER A 62 -11.87 -1.84 -11.77
CA SER A 62 -12.77 -2.75 -12.48
C SER A 62 -13.72 -3.49 -11.53
N GLU A 63 -14.90 -3.87 -12.00
CA GLU A 63 -15.86 -4.62 -11.19
C GLU A 63 -15.36 -6.00 -10.77
N ALA A 64 -14.44 -6.61 -11.53
CA ALA A 64 -13.82 -7.87 -11.16
C ALA A 64 -12.80 -7.73 -10.02
N ALA A 65 -12.25 -6.54 -9.82
CA ALA A 65 -11.23 -6.25 -8.80
C ALA A 65 -11.79 -5.73 -7.48
N LYS A 66 -13.04 -5.24 -7.46
CA LYS A 66 -13.75 -4.77 -6.24
C LYS A 66 -14.26 -5.94 -5.41
#